data_AF-A0A7V7GKM6-F1
#
_entry.id   AF-A0A7V7GKM6-F1
#
_cell.length_a   1.000
_cell.length_b   1.000
_cell.length_c   1.000
_cell.angle_alpha   90.00
_cell.angle_beta   90.00
_cell.angle_gamma   90.00
#
_symmetry.space_group_name_H-M   'P 1'
#
loop_
_entity.id
_entity.type
_entity.pdbx_description
1 polymer ?
#
loop_
_entity_poly.entity_id
_entity_poly.type
_entity_poly.pdbx_seq_one_letter_code
_entity_poly.pdbx_strand_id
1 'polypeptide(L)' 'MYYQAIKGAWEKQKEYINSIEDPNVKQSVQTPTGAATGEATRLQMENPEDSELIDNILKQVLNGN' A
#
# COMPACT_ATOMS: atom_id res chain seq x y z
N MET A 1 0.05 -3.15 13.82
CA MET A 1 -1.19 -3.57 13.12
C MET A 1 -1.41 -2.77 11.85
N TYR A 2 -1.89 -1.51 11.86
CA TYR A 2 -2.13 -0.76 10.61
C TYR A 2 -0.85 -0.41 9.83
N TYR A 3 0.19 0.12 10.49
CA TYR A 3 1.45 0.44 9.80
C TYR A 3 2.05 -0.77 9.08
N GLN A 4 2.10 -1.93 9.75
CA GLN A 4 2.61 -3.17 9.18
C GLN A 4 1.76 -3.70 8.03
N ALA A 5 0.43 -3.57 8.11
CA ALA A 5 -0.47 -3.98 7.04
C ALA A 5 -0.27 -3.11 5.79
N ILE A 6 -0.32 -1.79 5.95
CA ILE A 6 -0.19 -0.82 4.84
C ILE A 6 1.23 -0.88 4.25
N LYS A 7 2.27 -0.92 5.10
CA LYS A 7 3.66 -1.09 4.64
C LYS A 7 3.88 -2.44 3.97
N GLY A 8 3.32 -3.52 4.53
CA GLY A 8 3.41 -4.85 3.94
C GLY A 8 2.74 -4.94 2.57
N ALA A 9 1.61 -4.28 2.36
CA ALA A 9 0.97 -4.19 1.03
C ALA A 9 1.87 -3.45 0.02
N TRP A 10 2.50 -2.36 0.45
CA TRP A 10 3.46 -1.63 -0.37
C TRP A 10 4.69 -2.49 -0.73
N GLU A 11 5.31 -3.14 0.27
CA GLU A 11 6.52 -3.95 0.10
C GLU A 11 6.27 -5.15 -0.81
N LYS A 12 5.17 -5.88 -0.60
CA LYS A 12 4.79 -7.01 -1.47
C LYS A 12 4.59 -6.57 -2.92
N GLN A 13 3.93 -5.43 -3.15
CA GLN A 13 3.73 -4.94 -4.51
C GLN A 13 5.03 -4.49 -5.16
N LYS A 14 5.94 -3.87 -4.39
CA LYS A 14 7.28 -3.50 -4.87
C LYS A 14 8.11 -4.73 -5.24
N GLU A 15 8.11 -5.76 -4.40
CA GLU A 15 8.79 -7.03 -4.67
C GLU A 15 8.23 -7.71 -5.91
N TYR A 16 6.90 -7.76 -6.04
CA TYR A 16 6.25 -8.30 -7.22
C TYR A 16 6.66 -7.55 -8.50
N ILE A 17 6.57 -6.21 -8.51
CA ILE A 17 7.03 -5.39 -9.63
C ILE A 17 8.49 -5.69 -9.97
N ASN A 18 9.36 -5.77 -8.97
CA ASN A 18 10.79 -6.02 -9.18
C ASN A 18 11.07 -7.42 -9.76
N SER A 19 10.18 -8.38 -9.52
CA SER A 19 10.27 -9.73 -10.08
C SER A 19 9.85 -9.83 -11.55
N ILE A 20 9.19 -8.81 -12.11
CA ILE A 20 8.74 -8.79 -13.50
C ILE A 20 9.89 -8.34 -14.41
N GLU A 21 10.25 -9.17 -15.39
CA GLU A 21 11.28 -8.84 -16.38
C GLU A 21 10.72 -8.02 -17.56
N ASP A 22 9.53 -8.37 -18.05
CA ASP A 22 8.89 -7.69 -19.18
C ASP A 22 8.44 -6.26 -18.79
N PRO A 23 8.98 -5.22 -19.42
CA PRO A 23 8.66 -3.83 -19.07
C PRO A 23 7.20 -3.46 -19.35
N ASN A 24 6.55 -4.07 -20.36
CA ASN A 24 5.15 -3.81 -20.67
C ASN A 24 4.24 -4.42 -19.59
N VAL A 25 4.56 -5.64 -19.13
CA VAL A 25 3.86 -6.27 -18.00
C VAL A 25 4.08 -5.45 -16.74
N LYS A 26 5.31 -5.00 -16.47
CA LYS A 26 5.67 -4.18 -15.29
C LYS A 26 4.89 -2.87 -15.22
N GLN A 27 4.63 -2.22 -16.35
CA GLN A 27 3.85 -0.97 -16.40
C GLN A 27 2.33 -1.21 -16.27
N SER A 28 1.86 -2.43 -16.51
CA SER A 28 0.44 -2.78 -16.47
C SER A 28 -0.10 -3.09 -15.07
N VAL A 29 0.77 -3.23 -14.07
CA VAL A 29 0.38 -3.63 -12.70
C VAL A 29 0.22 -2.42 -11.77
N GLN A 30 -0.53 -2.62 -10.68
CA GLN A 30 -0.74 -1.61 -9.64
C GLN A 30 0.60 -1.13 -9.04
N THR A 31 0.71 0.17 -8.72
CA THR A 31 1.91 0.70 -8.06
C THR A 31 1.95 0.33 -6.57
N PRO A 32 3.13 0.35 -5.91
CA PRO A 32 3.22 0.14 -4.46
C PRO A 32 2.40 1.17 -3.66
N THR A 33 2.40 2.43 -4.11
CA THR A 33 1.53 3.49 -3.56
C THR A 33 0.06 3.12 -3.69
N GLY A 34 -0.36 2.63 -4.87
CA GLY A 34 -1.74 2.17 -5.08
C GLY A 34 -2.12 1.02 -4.15
N ALA A 35 -1.21 0.06 -3.92
CA ALA A 35 -1.44 -1.06 -3.02
C ALA A 35 -1.59 -0.60 -1.56
N ALA A 36 -0.71 0.30 -1.10
CA ALA A 36 -0.80 0.92 0.23
C ALA A 36 -2.13 1.66 0.43
N THR A 37 -2.54 2.48 -0.54
CA THR A 37 -3.81 3.22 -0.48
C THR A 37 -5.00 2.28 -0.46
N GLY A 38 -5.01 1.24 -1.30
CA GLY A 38 -6.09 0.25 -1.32
C GLY A 38 -6.25 -0.48 0.02
N GLU A 39 -5.13 -0.86 0.63
CA GLU A 39 -5.14 -1.50 1.96
C GLU A 39 -5.61 -0.53 3.06
N ALA A 40 -5.18 0.73 3.01
CA ALA A 40 -5.66 1.76 3.94
C ALA A 40 -7.19 1.98 3.80
N THR A 41 -7.71 2.04 2.58
CA THR A 41 -9.15 2.15 2.33
C THR A 41 -9.91 0.95 2.88
N ARG A 42 -9.42 -0.29 2.69
CA ARG A 42 -10.01 -1.49 3.27
C ARG A 42 -10.08 -1.39 4.79
N LEU A 43 -8.98 -1.00 5.43
CA LEU A 43 -8.90 -0.85 6.89
C LEU A 43 -9.86 0.23 7.43
N GLN A 44 -10.03 1.34 6.70
CA GLN A 44 -10.98 2.40 7.06
C GLN A 44 -12.44 1.92 6.96
N MET A 45 -12.75 1.06 5.98
CA MET A 45 -14.09 0.46 5.87
C MET A 45 -14.38 -0.50 7.03
N GLU A 46 -13.37 -1.21 7.51
CA GLU A 46 -13.48 -2.17 8.62
C GLU A 46 -13.47 -1.51 10.00
N ASN A 47 -12.78 -0.37 10.13
CA ASN A 47 -12.56 0.35 11.39
C ASN A 47 -12.76 1.86 11.17
N PRO A 48 -14.01 2.30 10.91
CA PRO A 48 -14.29 3.70 10.57
C PRO A 48 -13.90 4.70 11.67
N GLU A 49 -13.91 4.28 12.94
CA GLU A 49 -13.47 5.07 14.09
C GLU A 49 -11.97 5.41 14.06
N ASP A 50 -11.17 4.58 13.38
CA ASP A 50 -9.72 4.74 13.28
C ASP A 50 -9.30 5.47 11.99
N SER A 51 -10.26 6.02 11.23
CA SER A 51 -9.99 6.52 9.87
C SER A 51 -8.88 7.59 9.80
N GLU A 52 -8.85 8.52 10.77
CA GLU A 52 -7.79 9.54 10.85
C GLU A 52 -6.42 8.94 11.21
N LEU A 53 -6.39 7.95 12.11
CA LEU A 53 -5.16 7.24 12.44
C LEU A 53 -4.62 6.48 11.23
N ILE A 54 -5.50 5.78 10.52
CA ILE A 54 -5.16 5.02 9.32
C ILE A 54 -4.63 5.95 8.22
N ASP A 55 -5.26 7.12 8.00
CA ASP A 55 -4.78 8.11 7.03
C ASP A 55 -3.40 8.68 7.41
N ASN A 56 -3.18 8.99 8.69
CA ASN A 56 -1.87 9.45 9.17
C ASN A 56 -0.79 8.37 9.00
N ILE A 57 -1.12 7.11 9.24
CA ILE A 57 -0.21 5.99 9.01
C ILE A 57 0.06 5.82 7.52
N LEU A 58 -0.96 5.91 6.66
CA LEU A 58 -0.77 5.88 5.21
C LEU A 58 0.21 6.98 4.78
N LYS A 59 0.05 8.22 5.26
CA LYS A 59 0.99 9.32 4.98
C LYS A 59 2.41 9.00 5.45
N GLN A 60 2.58 8.44 6.65
CA GLN A 60 3.91 8.03 7.14
C GLN A 60 4.54 6.97 6.24
N VAL A 61 3.75 6.00 5.79
CA VAL A 61 4.17 4.94 4.87
C VAL A 61 4.52 5.55 3.51
N LEU A 62 3.69 6.42 2.92
CA LEU A 62 3.99 7.05 1.63
C LEU A 62 5.19 8.02 1.66
N ASN A 63 5.47 8.64 2.81
CA ASN A 63 6.60 9.55 2.99
C ASN A 63 7.89 8.85 3.45
N GLY A 64 7.77 7.64 4.04
CA GLY A 64 8.86 6.91 4.69
C GLY A 64 9.15 5.52 4.12
N ASN A 65 8.41 5.09 3.10
CA ASN A 65 8.68 3.91 2.30
C ASN A 65 9.63 4.19 1.13
#